data_AF-A0A958H8V1-F1
#
_entry.id   AF-A0A958H8V1-F1
#
_cell.length_a   1.000
_cell.length_b   1.000
_cell.length_c   1.000
_cell.angle_alpha   90.00
_cell.angle_beta   90.00
_cell.angle_gamma   90.00
#
_symmetry.space_group_name_H-M   'P 1'
#
loop_
_entity.id
_entity.type
_entity.pdbx_description
1 polymer ?
#
loop_
_entity_poly.entity_id
_entity_poly.type
_entity_poly.pdbx_seq_one_letter_code
_entity_poly.pdbx_strand_id
1 'polypeptide(L)'
;GQSDYSSANDLLCKISSSMRSWRPETRGIAIDWTAWGEIGMASRGSVQQILEALGIDMLPPEAGVPTIRRELTYGGTRGEVLVAGRLGAWLEETDPAGGLDTGKLNAALANREPKLLMVGEVKSARLYGGLEIETTLVPAEQPFLFDHAPDEGTPWLPGVMATETLAELATVLVARSETGHSSWHVAAVENEQMSGAFKFFRMEARTLYLNATITPDGDDLVAHTTLQSVTVPKREGLPPQIKEHFSADVRLTSAPVEGQNVEFTPPALESLDITTEEVYKSFFHGPAYQVIERAQVSDKGVVAVFSDSLPPNTSPADVESLVAPR
;
A
#
# COMPACT_ATOMS: atom_id res chain seq x y z
N GLY A 1 21.89 -32.33 11.58
CA GLY A 1 20.80 -33.09 12.23
C GLY A 1 19.46 -32.57 11.76
N GLN A 2 18.90 -31.58 12.45
CA GLN A 2 17.62 -30.97 12.07
C GLN A 2 17.70 -30.12 10.80
N SER A 3 18.77 -29.35 10.60
CA SER A 3 18.95 -28.54 9.37
C SER A 3 19.00 -29.39 8.09
N ASP A 4 19.74 -30.51 8.11
CA ASP A 4 19.81 -31.42 6.95
C ASP A 4 18.45 -32.05 6.64
N TYR A 5 17.68 -32.38 7.68
CA TYR A 5 16.33 -32.92 7.56
C TYR A 5 15.37 -31.89 6.95
N SER A 6 15.39 -30.64 7.44
CA SER A 6 14.61 -29.54 6.88
C SER A 6 14.97 -29.26 5.43
N SER A 7 16.27 -29.20 5.09
CA SER A 7 16.73 -29.01 3.71
C SER A 7 16.31 -30.14 2.78
N ALA A 8 16.31 -31.39 3.26
CA ALA A 8 15.84 -32.53 2.47
C ALA A 8 14.33 -32.45 2.20
N ASN A 9 13.52 -32.03 3.18
CA ASN A 9 12.09 -31.83 2.99
C ASN A 9 11.81 -30.67 2.00
N ASP A 10 12.48 -29.53 2.16
CA ASP A 10 12.31 -28.40 1.22
C ASP A 10 12.71 -28.80 -0.21
N LEU A 11 13.79 -29.55 -0.38
CA LEU A 11 14.18 -30.09 -1.68
C LEU A 11 13.08 -30.99 -2.28
N LEU A 12 12.44 -31.86 -1.49
CA LEU A 12 11.32 -32.67 -1.96
C LEU A 12 10.11 -31.82 -2.36
N CYS A 13 9.82 -30.75 -1.63
CA CYS A 13 8.79 -29.77 -1.98
C CYS A 13 9.12 -29.08 -3.31
N LYS A 14 10.36 -28.61 -3.52
CA LYS A 14 10.76 -27.96 -4.79
C LYS A 14 10.78 -28.93 -5.96
N ILE A 15 11.20 -30.18 -5.77
CA ILE A 15 11.09 -31.22 -6.79
C ILE A 15 9.63 -31.45 -7.17
N SER A 16 8.74 -31.62 -6.19
CA SER A 16 7.30 -31.81 -6.42
C SER A 16 6.66 -30.62 -7.15
N SER A 17 7.04 -29.39 -6.78
CA SER A 17 6.62 -28.15 -7.43
C SER A 17 7.12 -28.05 -8.88
N SER A 18 8.38 -28.43 -9.14
CA SER A 18 8.98 -28.38 -10.48
C SER A 18 8.29 -29.29 -11.49
N MET A 19 7.63 -30.37 -11.04
CA MET A 19 6.94 -31.32 -11.93
C MET A 19 5.90 -30.66 -12.83
N ARG A 20 5.30 -29.53 -12.41
CA ARG A 20 4.38 -28.77 -13.27
C ARG A 20 5.02 -28.35 -14.60
N SER A 21 6.32 -28.11 -14.62
CA SER A 21 7.05 -27.65 -15.81
C SER A 21 7.59 -28.81 -16.66
N TRP A 22 8.15 -29.86 -16.04
CA TRP A 22 8.83 -30.94 -16.78
C TRP A 22 8.02 -32.25 -16.88
N ARG A 23 6.93 -32.41 -16.12
CA ARG A 23 5.93 -33.49 -16.22
C ARG A 23 4.51 -32.96 -15.98
N PRO A 24 3.96 -32.12 -16.87
CA PRO A 24 2.65 -31.50 -16.67
C PRO A 24 1.51 -32.51 -16.50
N GLU A 25 1.63 -33.71 -17.09
CA GLU A 25 0.65 -34.81 -16.94
C GLU A 25 0.70 -35.50 -15.58
N THR A 26 1.75 -35.28 -14.77
CA THR A 26 1.87 -35.85 -13.44
C THR A 26 1.53 -34.82 -12.37
N ARG A 27 0.61 -35.18 -11.48
CA ARG A 27 0.27 -34.37 -10.31
C ARG A 27 1.24 -34.66 -9.16
N GLY A 28 2.26 -33.82 -9.02
CA GLY A 28 3.09 -33.75 -7.80
C GLY A 28 2.45 -32.82 -6.77
N ILE A 29 2.35 -33.27 -5.51
CA ILE A 29 1.91 -32.44 -4.38
C ILE A 29 2.69 -32.81 -3.11
N ALA A 30 3.25 -31.79 -2.46
CA ALA A 30 3.71 -31.79 -1.08
C ALA A 30 2.66 -31.06 -0.25
N ILE A 31 2.29 -31.66 0.89
CA ILE A 31 1.33 -31.10 1.83
C ILE A 31 2.09 -30.94 3.14
N ASP A 32 2.38 -29.70 3.51
CA ASP A 32 3.04 -29.35 4.76
C ASP A 32 1.97 -28.92 5.77
N TRP A 33 2.16 -29.26 7.04
CA TRP A 33 1.21 -28.89 8.10
C TRP A 33 1.93 -28.58 9.41
N THR A 34 1.36 -27.67 10.19
CA THR A 34 1.78 -27.43 11.59
C THR A 34 1.43 -28.64 12.48
N ALA A 35 1.97 -28.70 13.70
CA ALA A 35 1.73 -29.80 14.63
C ALA A 35 0.22 -30.03 14.88
N TRP A 36 -0.23 -31.29 14.85
CA TRP A 36 -1.63 -31.64 15.11
C TRP A 36 -2.04 -31.36 16.55
N GLY A 37 -3.15 -30.63 16.72
CA GLY A 37 -3.86 -30.52 17.98
C GLY A 37 -4.68 -31.78 18.26
N GLU A 38 -4.91 -32.09 19.53
CA GLU A 38 -5.76 -33.19 20.05
C GLU A 38 -5.34 -34.63 19.69
N ILE A 39 -4.69 -34.85 18.55
CA ILE A 39 -4.23 -36.14 18.04
C ILE A 39 -2.71 -36.12 17.79
N GLY A 40 -2.13 -37.31 17.63
CA GLY A 40 -0.71 -37.46 17.34
C GLY A 40 0.19 -37.28 18.56
N MET A 41 1.50 -37.22 18.32
CA MET A 41 2.51 -37.16 19.39
C MET A 41 2.70 -35.74 19.95
N ALA A 42 2.39 -34.71 19.15
CA ALA A 42 2.59 -33.31 19.53
C ALA A 42 1.51 -32.78 20.50
N SER A 43 0.34 -33.43 20.58
CA SER A 43 -0.72 -33.11 21.54
C SER A 43 -0.43 -33.59 22.96
N ARG A 44 0.76 -34.15 23.21
CA ARG A 44 1.19 -34.70 24.51
C ARG A 44 2.40 -33.94 25.04
N GLY A 45 2.44 -33.76 26.36
CA GLY A 45 3.59 -33.17 27.05
C GLY A 45 3.70 -31.66 26.82
N SER A 46 4.93 -31.14 26.88
CA SER A 46 5.21 -29.70 26.86
C SER A 46 5.18 -29.04 25.47
N VAL A 47 5.01 -29.83 24.39
CA VAL A 47 5.11 -29.33 23.02
C VAL A 47 4.02 -28.30 22.73
N GLN A 48 2.79 -28.54 23.19
CA GLN A 48 1.69 -27.59 23.02
C GLN A 48 2.00 -26.24 23.67
N GLN A 49 2.45 -26.22 24.92
CA GLN A 49 2.79 -24.96 25.61
C GLN A 49 3.97 -24.24 24.94
N ILE A 50 4.94 -24.97 24.40
CA ILE A 50 6.08 -24.38 23.68
C ILE A 50 5.61 -23.71 22.38
N LEU A 51 4.81 -24.41 21.58
CA LEU A 51 4.28 -23.85 20.33
C LEU A 51 3.39 -22.64 20.59
N GLU A 52 2.50 -22.72 21.58
CA GLU A 52 1.65 -21.60 21.99
C GLU A 52 2.46 -20.39 22.46
N ALA A 53 3.52 -20.61 23.25
CA ALA A 53 4.42 -19.54 23.70
C ALA A 53 5.20 -18.89 22.55
N LEU A 54 5.47 -19.64 21.47
CA LEU A 54 6.04 -19.12 20.23
C LEU A 54 4.97 -18.52 19.29
N GLY A 55 3.70 -18.51 19.70
CA GLY A 55 2.58 -18.01 18.90
C GLY A 55 2.19 -18.90 17.72
N ILE A 56 2.60 -20.16 17.74
CA ILE A 56 2.29 -21.15 16.70
C ILE A 56 1.04 -21.93 17.09
N ASP A 57 0.04 -21.91 16.20
CA ASP A 57 -1.18 -22.66 16.40
C ASP A 57 -0.97 -24.13 16.01
N MET A 58 -1.55 -25.02 16.81
CA MET A 58 -1.67 -26.43 16.44
C MET A 58 -2.85 -26.62 15.49
N LEU A 59 -2.73 -27.54 14.53
CA LEU A 59 -3.76 -27.82 13.52
C LEU A 59 -4.90 -28.65 14.14
N PRO A 60 -6.13 -28.11 14.24
CA PRO A 60 -7.26 -28.88 14.74
C PRO A 60 -7.61 -30.03 13.78
N PRO A 61 -7.88 -31.26 14.27
CA PRO A 61 -8.22 -32.41 13.43
C PRO A 61 -9.39 -32.15 12.47
N GLU A 62 -10.41 -31.46 12.94
CA GLU A 62 -11.62 -31.10 12.19
C GLU A 62 -11.35 -30.16 11.02
N ALA A 63 -10.27 -29.38 11.08
CA ALA A 63 -9.83 -28.53 9.97
C ALA A 63 -8.82 -29.27 9.07
N GLY A 64 -7.83 -29.93 9.66
CA GLY A 64 -6.73 -30.54 8.93
C GLY A 64 -7.12 -31.81 8.18
N VAL A 65 -7.86 -32.74 8.80
CA VAL A 65 -8.18 -34.05 8.19
C VAL A 65 -9.01 -33.87 6.90
N PRO A 66 -10.08 -33.05 6.87
CA PRO A 66 -10.81 -32.80 5.64
C PRO A 66 -9.96 -32.11 4.58
N THR A 67 -9.07 -31.19 4.97
CA THR A 67 -8.17 -30.48 4.05
C THR A 67 -7.20 -31.44 3.36
N ILE A 68 -6.50 -32.28 4.13
CA ILE A 68 -5.56 -33.27 3.58
C ILE A 68 -6.30 -34.28 2.71
N ARG A 69 -7.46 -34.79 3.16
CA ARG A 69 -8.28 -35.70 2.36
C ARG A 69 -8.69 -35.05 1.04
N ARG A 70 -9.14 -33.79 1.06
CA ARG A 70 -9.50 -33.03 -0.14
C ARG A 70 -8.32 -33.01 -1.10
N GLU A 71 -7.15 -32.56 -0.65
CA GLU A 71 -5.96 -32.47 -1.51
C GLU A 71 -5.56 -33.83 -2.07
N LEU A 72 -5.63 -34.92 -1.31
CA LEU A 72 -5.26 -36.24 -1.79
C LEU A 72 -6.26 -36.86 -2.78
N THR A 73 -7.55 -36.53 -2.68
CA THR A 73 -8.61 -37.27 -3.40
C THR A 73 -9.27 -36.49 -4.54
N TYR A 74 -9.60 -35.22 -4.32
CA TYR A 74 -10.36 -34.41 -5.27
C TYR A 74 -9.69 -33.07 -5.62
N GLY A 75 -8.66 -32.67 -4.86
CA GLY A 75 -7.97 -31.40 -5.03
C GLY A 75 -7.22 -31.34 -6.37
N GLY A 76 -7.25 -30.17 -6.99
CA GLY A 76 -6.48 -29.87 -8.20
C GLY A 76 -5.08 -29.32 -7.91
N THR A 77 -4.75 -29.07 -6.65
CA THR A 77 -3.49 -28.42 -6.24
C THR A 77 -2.28 -29.22 -6.74
N ARG A 78 -1.30 -28.50 -7.27
CA ARG A 78 -0.04 -29.02 -7.80
C ARG A 78 1.11 -28.23 -7.17
N GLY A 79 2.12 -28.92 -6.65
CA GLY A 79 3.27 -28.32 -6.00
C GLY A 79 3.25 -28.45 -4.50
N GLU A 80 3.11 -27.33 -3.80
CA GLU A 80 3.28 -27.26 -2.34
C GLU A 80 2.07 -26.53 -1.75
N VAL A 81 1.56 -27.03 -0.62
CA VAL A 81 0.51 -26.37 0.15
C VAL A 81 0.82 -26.49 1.64
N LEU A 82 0.74 -25.38 2.36
CA LEU A 82 0.91 -25.32 3.81
C LEU A 82 -0.46 -25.20 4.50
N VAL A 83 -0.74 -26.12 5.42
CA VAL A 83 -1.97 -26.14 6.23
C VAL A 83 -1.61 -25.81 7.67
N ALA A 84 -1.79 -24.54 8.05
CA ALA A 84 -1.48 -24.04 9.37
C ALA A 84 -2.40 -22.90 9.80
N GLY A 85 -2.48 -22.68 11.11
CA GLY A 85 -2.98 -21.42 11.69
C GLY A 85 -1.85 -20.39 11.75
N ARG A 86 -1.76 -19.65 12.86
CA ARG A 86 -0.61 -18.76 13.09
C ARG A 86 0.68 -19.56 13.16
N LEU A 87 1.74 -19.03 12.57
CA LEU A 87 3.09 -19.61 12.62
C LEU A 87 4.03 -18.80 13.54
N GLY A 88 3.49 -17.77 14.20
CA GLY A 88 4.15 -17.02 15.26
C GLY A 88 5.60 -16.63 14.94
N ALA A 89 6.51 -16.99 15.84
CA ALA A 89 7.94 -16.69 15.75
C ALA A 89 8.61 -17.18 14.45
N TRP A 90 8.01 -18.09 13.68
CA TRP A 90 8.56 -18.51 12.38
C TRP A 90 8.29 -17.52 11.24
N LEU A 91 7.34 -16.61 11.42
CA LEU A 91 7.11 -15.49 10.50
C LEU A 91 7.85 -14.22 10.94
N GLU A 92 8.55 -14.26 12.08
CA GLU A 92 9.42 -13.16 12.48
C GLU A 92 10.62 -13.09 11.55
N GLU A 93 10.70 -12.01 10.79
CA GLU A 93 11.81 -11.77 9.88
C GLU A 93 13.07 -11.42 10.69
N THR A 94 14.18 -12.09 10.38
CA THR A 94 15.43 -11.94 11.13
C THR A 94 16.15 -10.63 10.81
N ASP A 95 15.94 -10.09 9.61
CA ASP A 95 16.50 -8.81 9.20
C ASP A 95 15.44 -7.71 9.36
N PRO A 96 15.69 -6.66 10.17
CA PRO A 96 14.70 -5.62 10.44
C PRO A 96 14.28 -4.83 9.19
N ALA A 97 15.11 -4.82 8.15
CA ALA A 97 14.84 -4.17 6.87
C ALA A 97 14.32 -5.16 5.80
N GLY A 98 14.14 -6.45 6.13
CA GLY A 98 13.77 -7.49 5.17
C GLY A 98 14.88 -7.82 4.16
N GLY A 99 16.13 -7.46 4.45
CA GLY A 99 17.28 -7.63 3.56
C GLY A 99 17.44 -6.50 2.52
N LEU A 100 16.61 -5.45 2.57
CA LEU A 100 16.76 -4.25 1.76
C LEU A 100 17.91 -3.36 2.28
N ASP A 101 18.76 -2.89 1.37
CA ASP A 101 19.70 -1.80 1.66
C ASP A 101 18.96 -0.45 1.64
N THR A 102 18.35 -0.11 2.77
CA THR A 102 17.55 1.13 2.91
C THR A 102 18.38 2.37 2.69
N GLY A 103 19.66 2.37 3.06
CA GLY A 103 20.57 3.49 2.82
C GLY A 103 20.74 3.80 1.34
N LYS A 104 20.95 2.77 0.50
CA LYS A 104 21.04 2.95 -0.95
C LYS A 104 19.72 3.41 -1.56
N LEU A 105 18.60 2.82 -1.16
CA LEU A 105 17.30 3.22 -1.71
C LEU A 105 16.93 4.65 -1.33
N ASN A 106 17.13 5.04 -0.06
CA ASN A 106 16.93 6.41 0.39
C ASN A 106 17.85 7.39 -0.34
N ALA A 107 19.12 7.04 -0.59
CA ALA A 107 20.02 7.87 -1.38
C ALA A 107 19.55 7.99 -2.85
N ALA A 108 19.03 6.92 -3.45
CA ALA A 108 18.48 6.96 -4.80
C ALA A 108 17.23 7.86 -4.87
N LEU A 109 16.31 7.74 -3.92
CA LEU A 109 15.13 8.61 -3.82
C LEU A 109 15.51 10.07 -3.58
N ALA A 110 16.49 10.33 -2.70
CA ALA A 110 17.00 11.67 -2.44
C ALA A 110 17.68 12.29 -3.66
N ASN A 111 18.24 11.50 -4.59
CA ASN A 111 18.86 11.96 -5.83
C ASN A 111 17.92 11.93 -7.05
N ARG A 112 16.71 11.35 -6.92
CA ARG A 112 15.70 11.34 -7.98
C ARG A 112 15.30 12.76 -8.33
N GLU A 113 15.19 13.06 -9.62
CA GLU A 113 14.56 14.28 -10.13
C GLU A 113 13.53 13.94 -11.22
N PRO A 114 12.32 14.52 -11.18
CA PRO A 114 11.78 15.36 -10.09
C PRO A 114 11.61 14.59 -8.76
N LYS A 115 11.29 15.25 -7.64
CA LYS A 115 11.11 14.59 -6.33
C LYS A 115 9.74 13.91 -6.21
N LEU A 116 9.65 12.84 -5.42
CA LEU A 116 8.39 12.30 -4.89
C LEU A 116 8.20 12.96 -3.52
N LEU A 117 7.22 13.86 -3.38
CA LEU A 117 7.09 14.66 -2.15
C LEU A 117 6.50 13.83 -1.00
N MET A 118 5.59 12.94 -1.34
CA MET A 118 4.81 12.16 -0.38
C MET A 118 5.55 10.90 0.06
N VAL A 119 6.71 10.60 -0.54
CA VAL A 119 7.61 9.51 -0.17
C VAL A 119 8.83 10.04 0.61
N GLY A 120 8.87 9.71 1.90
CA GLY A 120 9.95 10.06 2.81
C GLY A 120 11.01 8.95 2.96
N GLU A 121 11.30 8.59 4.20
CA GLU A 121 12.35 7.63 4.54
C GLU A 121 11.84 6.20 4.41
N VAL A 122 12.48 5.39 3.56
CA VAL A 122 12.28 3.95 3.51
C VAL A 122 12.85 3.29 4.74
N LYS A 123 12.01 2.58 5.49
CA LYS A 123 12.37 1.92 6.75
C LYS A 123 12.69 0.43 6.56
N SER A 124 11.93 -0.26 5.72
CA SER A 124 12.10 -1.69 5.45
C SER A 124 11.36 -2.10 4.18
N ALA A 125 11.71 -3.26 3.62
CA ALA A 125 10.85 -3.98 2.69
C ALA A 125 10.77 -5.44 3.13
N ARG A 126 9.81 -5.70 4.00
CA ARG A 126 9.61 -6.99 4.68
C ARG A 126 8.92 -8.00 3.79
N LEU A 127 9.31 -9.27 3.91
CA LEU A 127 8.73 -10.38 3.14
C LEU A 127 7.22 -10.53 3.38
N TYR A 128 6.79 -10.43 4.63
CA TYR A 128 5.38 -10.57 5.03
C TYR A 128 4.71 -9.23 5.35
N GLY A 129 5.50 -8.15 5.45
CA GLY A 129 5.03 -6.81 5.79
C GLY A 129 5.00 -5.82 4.64
N GLY A 130 5.64 -6.09 3.50
CA GLY A 130 5.75 -5.14 2.40
C GLY A 130 6.75 -4.01 2.66
N LEU A 131 6.72 -3.01 1.78
CA LEU A 131 7.51 -1.78 1.90
C LEU A 131 6.94 -0.88 3.00
N GLU A 132 7.78 -0.42 3.91
CA GLU A 132 7.43 0.55 4.95
C GLU A 132 8.17 1.88 4.71
N ILE A 133 7.42 2.99 4.65
CA ILE A 133 7.95 4.35 4.48
C ILE A 133 7.36 5.28 5.53
N GLU A 134 8.17 6.20 6.04
CA GLU A 134 7.73 7.28 6.90
C GLU A 134 7.94 8.65 6.23
N THR A 135 6.86 9.40 6.05
CA THR A 135 6.90 10.75 5.46
C THR A 135 6.44 11.78 6.49
N THR A 136 7.32 12.68 6.91
CA THR A 136 6.94 13.76 7.84
C THR A 136 6.59 15.02 7.06
N LEU A 137 5.38 15.53 7.28
CA LEU A 137 4.91 16.77 6.67
C LEU A 137 4.76 17.86 7.72
N VAL A 138 5.17 19.08 7.35
CA VAL A 138 5.01 20.29 8.16
C VAL A 138 3.90 21.14 7.54
N PRO A 139 2.74 21.30 8.20
CA PRO A 139 1.60 21.99 7.60
C PRO A 139 1.87 23.43 7.20
N ALA A 140 2.73 24.12 7.94
CA ALA A 140 3.11 25.51 7.65
C ALA A 140 3.99 25.67 6.40
N GLU A 141 4.58 24.58 5.90
CA GLU A 141 5.49 24.60 4.74
C GLU A 141 4.80 24.17 3.44
N GLN A 142 3.72 23.38 3.54
CA GLN A 142 3.06 22.77 2.40
C GLN A 142 1.76 23.50 2.06
N PRO A 143 1.65 24.15 0.88
CA PRO A 143 0.42 24.84 0.48
C PRO A 143 -0.82 23.97 0.52
N PHE A 144 -0.71 22.72 0.06
CA PHE A 144 -1.83 21.79 0.14
C PHE A 144 -2.33 21.44 1.56
N LEU A 145 -1.58 21.78 2.61
CA LEU A 145 -2.04 21.65 3.98
C LEU A 145 -2.59 22.97 4.50
N PHE A 146 -1.82 24.05 4.47
CA PHE A 146 -2.31 25.32 5.04
C PHE A 146 -3.48 25.93 4.27
N ASP A 147 -3.63 25.63 2.97
CA ASP A 147 -4.80 26.02 2.15
C ASP A 147 -5.93 24.97 2.16
N HIS A 148 -5.82 23.90 2.94
CA HIS A 148 -6.87 22.90 3.17
C HIS A 148 -7.07 22.65 4.67
N ALA A 149 -7.66 23.65 5.33
CA ALA A 149 -7.93 23.64 6.77
C ALA A 149 -9.42 23.90 7.06
N PRO A 150 -10.25 22.83 7.14
CA PRO A 150 -11.66 22.96 7.49
C PRO A 150 -11.88 23.51 8.91
N ASP A 151 -10.98 23.14 9.82
CA ASP A 151 -10.96 23.56 11.20
C ASP A 151 -9.79 24.54 11.41
N GLU A 152 -10.02 25.69 12.06
CA GLU A 152 -8.97 26.68 12.33
C GLU A 152 -7.77 26.03 13.06
N GLY A 153 -6.56 26.20 12.49
CA GLY A 153 -5.32 25.64 13.04
C GLY A 153 -5.21 24.11 12.97
N THR A 154 -6.13 23.42 12.29
CA THR A 154 -6.05 21.97 12.07
C THR A 154 -6.26 21.62 10.59
N PRO A 155 -5.20 21.70 9.78
CA PRO A 155 -5.20 21.18 8.42
C PRO A 155 -5.55 19.70 8.36
N TRP A 156 -6.27 19.32 7.32
CA TRP A 156 -6.51 17.91 7.00
C TRP A 156 -5.73 17.59 5.74
N LEU A 157 -5.12 16.41 5.65
CA LEU A 157 -4.54 15.95 4.38
C LEU A 157 -5.66 15.91 3.33
N PRO A 158 -5.58 16.67 2.22
CA PRO A 158 -6.57 16.60 1.15
C PRO A 158 -6.65 15.18 0.61
N GLY A 159 -7.87 14.70 0.29
CA GLY A 159 -8.06 13.35 -0.25
C GLY A 159 -7.21 13.10 -1.50
N VAL A 160 -7.17 14.06 -2.43
CA VAL A 160 -6.33 14.02 -3.64
C VAL A 160 -4.83 13.87 -3.35
N MET A 161 -4.33 14.46 -2.25
CA MET A 161 -2.93 14.28 -1.84
C MET A 161 -2.71 12.93 -1.14
N ALA A 162 -3.73 12.37 -0.50
CA ALA A 162 -3.68 10.99 -0.02
C ALA A 162 -3.62 10.03 -1.22
N THR A 163 -4.45 10.23 -2.25
CA THR A 163 -4.38 9.47 -3.52
C THR A 163 -2.99 9.57 -4.16
N GLU A 164 -2.41 10.77 -4.25
CA GLU A 164 -1.03 10.97 -4.73
C GLU A 164 -0.02 10.22 -3.85
N THR A 165 -0.15 10.27 -2.52
CA THR A 165 0.71 9.52 -1.59
C THR A 165 0.70 8.02 -1.89
N LEU A 166 -0.49 7.45 -2.08
CA LEU A 166 -0.68 6.04 -2.38
C LEU A 166 -0.07 5.67 -3.74
N ALA A 167 -0.22 6.54 -4.75
CA ALA A 167 0.36 6.37 -6.07
C ALA A 167 1.90 6.45 -6.06
N GLU A 168 2.48 7.49 -5.45
CA GLU A 168 3.95 7.63 -5.33
C GLU A 168 4.56 6.42 -4.62
N LEU A 169 3.95 5.97 -3.51
CA LEU A 169 4.40 4.83 -2.74
C LEU A 169 4.49 3.54 -3.59
N ALA A 170 3.48 3.29 -4.43
CA ALA A 170 3.45 2.11 -5.30
C ALA A 170 4.65 2.06 -6.26
N THR A 171 5.17 3.22 -6.68
CA THR A 171 6.29 3.27 -7.64
C THR A 171 7.65 2.94 -7.03
N VAL A 172 7.81 3.02 -5.70
CA VAL A 172 9.11 2.86 -5.04
C VAL A 172 9.68 1.45 -5.21
N LEU A 173 8.84 0.42 -5.10
CA LEU A 173 9.27 -0.98 -5.23
C LEU A 173 9.56 -1.41 -6.68
N VAL A 174 9.05 -0.65 -7.65
CA VAL A 174 9.21 -0.93 -9.09
C VAL A 174 10.18 0.05 -9.77
N ALA A 175 10.76 0.96 -8.98
CA ALA A 175 11.78 1.89 -9.43
C ALA A 175 13.04 1.12 -9.88
N ARG A 176 13.53 1.45 -11.08
CA ARG A 176 14.45 0.61 -11.86
C ARG A 176 15.81 0.38 -11.18
N SER A 177 16.30 -0.85 -11.31
CA SER A 177 17.74 -1.15 -11.36
C SER A 177 18.33 -0.67 -12.70
N GLU A 178 19.60 -0.22 -12.69
CA GLU A 178 20.34 0.32 -13.84
C GLU A 178 20.38 -0.62 -15.08
N THR A 179 19.99 -1.89 -14.95
CA THR A 179 20.20 -2.93 -15.97
C THR A 179 19.03 -3.24 -16.92
N GLY A 180 17.92 -2.48 -16.88
CA GLY A 180 16.76 -2.68 -17.80
C GLY A 180 15.90 -3.89 -17.39
N HIS A 181 14.58 -3.93 -17.57
CA HIS A 181 13.73 -3.42 -18.63
C HIS A 181 12.35 -3.05 -18.02
N SER A 182 11.68 -2.08 -18.64
CA SER A 182 10.33 -1.54 -18.32
C SER A 182 10.26 -0.45 -17.24
N SER A 183 9.79 0.73 -17.64
CA SER A 183 9.28 1.76 -16.72
C SER A 183 7.85 1.39 -16.35
N TRP A 184 7.57 1.33 -15.05
CA TRP A 184 6.21 1.13 -14.56
C TRP A 184 5.53 2.49 -14.41
N HIS A 185 4.29 2.57 -14.86
CA HIS A 185 3.48 3.78 -14.85
C HIS A 185 2.22 3.55 -14.03
N VAL A 186 1.82 4.53 -13.23
CA VAL A 186 0.52 4.50 -12.54
C VAL A 186 -0.57 4.59 -13.61
N ALA A 187 -1.37 3.53 -13.71
CA ALA A 187 -2.45 3.42 -14.68
C ALA A 187 -3.80 3.82 -14.08
N ALA A 188 -4.04 3.41 -12.84
CA ALA A 188 -5.24 3.74 -12.10
C ALA A 188 -4.99 3.62 -10.59
N VAL A 189 -5.75 4.38 -9.82
CA VAL A 189 -5.96 4.14 -8.39
C VAL A 189 -7.37 3.58 -8.24
N GLU A 190 -7.45 2.32 -7.85
CA GLU A 190 -8.67 1.52 -7.77
C GLU A 190 -9.03 1.28 -6.29
N ASN A 191 -10.31 1.04 -6.01
CA ASN A 191 -10.79 0.65 -4.69
C ASN A 191 -10.35 1.58 -3.53
N GLU A 192 -10.15 2.87 -3.80
CA GLU A 192 -9.71 3.82 -2.78
C GLU A 192 -10.77 3.94 -1.67
N GLN A 193 -10.34 3.75 -0.43
CA GLN A 193 -11.16 3.89 0.77
C GLN A 193 -10.61 4.98 1.67
N MET A 194 -11.47 5.94 2.00
CA MET A 194 -11.20 6.95 3.03
C MET A 194 -11.89 6.55 4.34
N SER A 195 -11.15 5.87 5.21
CA SER A 195 -11.60 5.42 6.53
C SER A 195 -11.65 6.57 7.57
N GLY A 196 -10.95 7.68 7.31
CA GLY A 196 -11.02 8.88 8.11
C GLY A 196 -10.01 9.95 7.68
N ALA A 197 -10.20 11.17 8.19
CA ALA A 197 -9.28 12.27 7.90
C ALA A 197 -7.96 12.13 8.68
N PHE A 198 -6.83 12.29 7.97
CA PHE A 198 -5.53 12.51 8.59
C PHE A 198 -5.38 14.00 8.93
N LYS A 199 -5.40 14.32 10.23
CA LYS A 199 -5.38 15.71 10.72
C LYS A 199 -4.02 16.12 11.26
N PHE A 200 -3.66 17.38 11.08
CA PHE A 200 -2.47 17.99 11.65
C PHE A 200 -2.87 18.93 12.79
N PHE A 201 -2.84 18.44 14.01
CA PHE A 201 -3.31 19.19 15.17
C PHE A 201 -2.37 20.36 15.49
N ARG A 202 -2.93 21.56 15.66
CA ARG A 202 -2.20 22.77 16.09
C ARG A 202 -1.09 23.20 15.10
N MET A 203 -1.26 22.92 13.81
CA MET A 203 -0.25 23.16 12.76
C MET A 203 1.10 22.45 13.00
N GLU A 204 1.14 21.44 13.88
CA GLU A 204 2.37 20.71 14.19
C GLU A 204 2.70 19.69 13.09
N ALA A 205 3.99 19.45 12.88
CA ALA A 205 4.46 18.42 11.98
C ALA A 205 3.94 17.04 12.38
N ARG A 206 3.62 16.20 11.38
CA ARG A 206 3.11 14.85 11.64
C ARG A 206 3.59 13.87 10.57
N THR A 207 3.87 12.65 11.00
CA THR A 207 4.39 11.58 10.16
C THR A 207 3.26 10.70 9.62
N LEU A 208 3.25 10.54 8.30
CA LEU A 208 2.50 9.52 7.59
C LEU A 208 3.27 8.20 7.67
N TYR A 209 2.60 7.13 8.06
CA TYR A 209 3.14 5.78 8.06
C TYR A 209 2.55 5.05 6.87
N LEU A 210 3.39 4.75 5.89
CA LEU A 210 2.99 4.26 4.58
C LEU A 210 3.40 2.81 4.43
N ASN A 211 2.52 1.99 3.86
CA ASN A 211 2.81 0.60 3.57
C ASN A 211 2.35 0.19 2.17
N ALA A 212 3.15 -0.62 1.48
CA ALA A 212 2.78 -1.19 0.18
C ALA A 212 3.17 -2.66 0.03
N THR A 213 2.26 -3.46 -0.52
CA THR A 213 2.54 -4.83 -0.99
C THR A 213 2.18 -4.91 -2.47
N ILE A 214 3.03 -5.57 -3.28
CA ILE A 214 2.85 -5.64 -4.73
C ILE A 214 2.67 -7.09 -5.15
N THR A 215 1.67 -7.32 -6.00
CA THR A 215 1.38 -8.62 -6.59
C THR A 215 1.25 -8.49 -8.12
N PRO A 216 1.70 -9.51 -8.89
CA PRO A 216 1.43 -9.55 -10.32
C PRO A 216 -0.05 -9.80 -10.63
N ASP A 217 -0.57 -9.10 -11.63
CA ASP A 217 -1.92 -9.30 -12.20
C ASP A 217 -1.84 -9.28 -13.73
N GLY A 218 -1.70 -10.46 -14.33
CA GLY A 218 -1.43 -10.58 -15.76
C GLY A 218 -0.06 -10.00 -16.13
N ASP A 219 -0.06 -9.04 -17.07
CA ASP A 219 1.14 -8.29 -17.49
C ASP A 219 1.38 -7.03 -16.63
N ASP A 220 0.46 -6.72 -15.72
CA ASP A 220 0.49 -5.56 -14.84
C ASP A 220 0.92 -5.94 -13.41
N LEU A 221 1.14 -4.93 -12.59
CA LEU A 221 1.31 -5.07 -11.15
C LEU A 221 0.19 -4.33 -10.43
N VAL A 222 -0.27 -4.88 -9.30
CA VAL A 222 -1.19 -4.20 -8.39
C VAL A 222 -0.51 -4.04 -7.04
N ALA A 223 -0.36 -2.78 -6.63
CA ALA A 223 0.16 -2.41 -5.32
C ALA A 223 -0.98 -2.08 -4.37
N HIS A 224 -1.20 -2.90 -3.35
CA HIS A 224 -2.09 -2.53 -2.25
C HIS A 224 -1.33 -1.58 -1.33
N THR A 225 -1.79 -0.33 -1.23
CA THR A 225 -1.13 0.75 -0.50
C THR A 225 -2.00 1.26 0.63
N THR A 226 -1.38 1.64 1.75
CA THR A 226 -2.08 2.19 2.91
C THR A 226 -1.35 3.39 3.50
N LEU A 227 -2.13 4.31 4.07
CA LEU A 227 -1.67 5.47 4.82
C LEU A 227 -2.27 5.42 6.23
N GLN A 228 -1.38 5.39 7.22
CA GLN A 228 -1.72 5.26 8.63
C GLN A 228 -1.12 6.39 9.47
N SER A 229 -1.68 6.58 10.67
CA SER A 229 -1.04 7.35 11.74
C SER A 229 -0.72 6.46 12.93
N VAL A 230 0.44 6.66 13.54
CA VAL A 230 0.82 6.01 14.79
C VAL A 230 0.76 7.03 15.92
N THR A 231 0.10 6.68 17.02
CA THR A 231 0.05 7.50 18.24
C THR A 231 0.61 6.69 19.40
N VAL A 232 1.76 7.11 19.93
CA VAL A 232 2.37 6.49 21.10
C VAL A 232 1.64 7.00 22.36
N PRO A 233 1.04 6.11 23.17
CA PRO A 233 0.36 6.52 24.41
C PRO A 233 1.33 7.20 25.38
N LYS A 234 0.85 8.21 26.11
CA LYS A 234 1.63 8.90 27.16
C LYS A 234 2.01 7.99 28.34
N ARG A 235 1.26 6.89 28.53
CA ARG A 235 1.52 5.93 29.60
C ARG A 235 2.45 4.84 29.07
N GLU A 236 3.60 4.69 29.73
CA GLU A 236 4.56 3.63 29.41
C GLU A 236 3.93 2.24 29.52
N GLY A 237 4.34 1.34 28.61
CA GLY A 237 3.89 -0.04 28.55
C GLY A 237 2.59 -0.29 27.78
N LEU A 238 1.93 0.74 27.26
CA LEU A 238 0.81 0.57 26.32
C LEU A 238 1.32 0.54 24.87
N PRO A 239 0.78 -0.34 24.01
CA PRO A 239 1.18 -0.41 22.61
C PRO A 239 0.77 0.87 21.85
N PRO A 240 1.52 1.27 20.81
CA PRO A 240 1.12 2.33 19.91
C PRO A 240 -0.28 2.08 19.32
N GLN A 241 -1.08 3.15 19.23
CA GLN A 241 -2.35 3.09 18.51
C GLN A 241 -2.10 3.37 17.03
N ILE A 242 -2.45 2.41 16.18
CA ILE A 242 -2.37 2.53 14.74
C ILE A 242 -3.79 2.81 14.22
N LYS A 243 -3.91 3.83 13.38
CA LYS A 243 -5.17 4.15 12.69
C LYS A 243 -4.89 4.29 11.20
N GLU A 244 -5.55 3.47 10.40
CA GLU A 244 -5.61 3.64 8.94
C GLU A 244 -6.57 4.77 8.58
N HIS A 245 -6.16 5.57 7.60
CA HIS A 245 -6.93 6.70 7.08
C HIS A 245 -7.30 6.48 5.62
N PHE A 246 -6.35 5.98 4.82
CA PHE A 246 -6.56 5.70 3.41
C PHE A 246 -5.96 4.35 3.02
N SER A 247 -6.60 3.67 2.08
CA SER A 247 -6.07 2.51 1.39
C SER A 247 -6.55 2.48 -0.05
N ALA A 248 -5.77 1.92 -0.97
CA ALA A 248 -6.14 1.76 -2.37
C ALA A 248 -5.34 0.63 -3.02
N ASP A 249 -5.81 0.19 -4.19
CA ASP A 249 -5.07 -0.68 -5.09
C ASP A 249 -4.56 0.17 -6.25
N VAL A 250 -3.24 0.34 -6.36
CA VAL A 250 -2.61 1.12 -7.44
C VAL A 250 -2.17 0.17 -8.53
N ARG A 251 -2.78 0.30 -9.71
CA ARG A 251 -2.42 -0.48 -10.90
C ARG A 251 -1.25 0.15 -11.61
N LEU A 252 -0.24 -0.67 -11.91
CA LEU A 252 0.99 -0.28 -12.58
C LEU A 252 1.13 -1.04 -13.89
N THR A 253 1.33 -0.32 -14.99
CA THR A 253 1.50 -0.89 -16.34
C THR A 253 2.92 -0.63 -16.85
N SER A 254 3.43 -1.51 -17.71
CA SER A 254 4.75 -1.35 -18.34
C SER A 254 4.77 -0.37 -19.52
N ALA A 255 3.59 -0.03 -20.04
CA ALA A 255 3.38 0.99 -21.06
C ALA A 255 2.71 2.23 -20.46
N PRO A 256 3.03 3.44 -20.95
CA PRO A 256 2.33 4.66 -20.56
C PRO A 256 0.83 4.54 -20.83
N VAL A 257 0.01 5.07 -19.93
CA VAL A 257 -1.44 5.17 -20.14
C VAL A 257 -1.75 6.45 -20.90
N GLU A 258 -2.45 6.32 -22.02
CA GLU A 258 -2.99 7.47 -22.75
C GLU A 258 -4.25 8.00 -22.05
N GLY A 259 -4.30 9.31 -21.83
CA GLY A 259 -5.48 9.96 -21.27
C GLY A 259 -6.70 9.77 -22.17
N GLN A 260 -7.88 9.58 -21.57
CA GLN A 260 -9.12 9.51 -22.32
C GLN A 260 -9.57 10.92 -22.73
N ASN A 261 -9.70 11.14 -24.04
CA ASN A 261 -10.35 12.33 -24.56
C ASN A 261 -11.85 12.11 -24.61
N VAL A 262 -12.60 12.93 -23.89
CA VAL A 262 -14.07 12.94 -23.96
C VAL A 262 -14.49 14.06 -24.90
N GLU A 263 -15.36 13.74 -25.87
CA GLU A 263 -15.95 14.78 -26.72
C GLU A 263 -16.80 15.71 -25.85
N PHE A 264 -16.36 16.96 -25.72
CA PHE A 264 -17.00 17.95 -24.87
C PHE A 264 -17.03 19.30 -25.61
N THR A 265 -18.21 19.89 -25.70
CA THR A 265 -18.37 21.26 -26.19
C THR A 265 -18.52 22.19 -24.99
N PRO A 266 -17.51 22.99 -24.64
CA PRO A 266 -17.60 23.88 -23.49
C PRO A 266 -18.67 24.96 -23.74
N PRO A 267 -19.46 25.32 -22.73
CA PRO A 267 -20.35 26.47 -22.82
C PRO A 267 -19.53 27.78 -22.91
N ALA A 268 -20.18 28.88 -23.31
CA ALA A 268 -19.53 30.19 -23.28
C ALA A 268 -19.15 30.56 -21.84
N LEU A 269 -17.95 31.12 -21.63
CA LEU A 269 -17.45 31.45 -20.30
C LEU A 269 -18.41 32.38 -19.54
N GLU A 270 -19.04 33.31 -20.25
CA GLU A 270 -20.00 34.27 -19.72
C GLU A 270 -21.31 33.63 -19.24
N SER A 271 -21.63 32.42 -19.72
CA SER A 271 -22.80 31.66 -19.28
C SER A 271 -22.57 30.89 -17.96
N LEU A 272 -21.33 30.83 -17.48
CA LEU A 272 -20.98 30.27 -16.18
C LEU A 272 -21.12 31.37 -15.12
N ASP A 273 -22.24 31.39 -14.40
CA ASP A 273 -22.66 32.52 -13.55
C ASP A 273 -22.11 32.48 -12.13
N ILE A 274 -21.63 31.33 -11.66
CA ILE A 274 -21.00 31.18 -10.34
C ILE A 274 -19.53 31.53 -10.44
N THR A 275 -19.09 32.61 -9.80
CA THR A 275 -17.66 33.03 -9.81
C THR A 275 -16.85 32.32 -8.72
N THR A 276 -15.53 32.37 -8.84
CA THR A 276 -14.61 31.84 -7.82
C THR A 276 -14.91 32.38 -6.43
N GLU A 277 -15.20 33.69 -6.29
CA GLU A 277 -15.55 34.28 -5.00
C GLU A 277 -16.85 33.72 -4.44
N GLU A 278 -17.82 33.37 -5.30
CA GLU A 278 -19.07 32.75 -4.85
C GLU A 278 -18.86 31.29 -4.42
N VAL A 279 -18.02 30.54 -5.13
CA VAL A 279 -17.62 29.18 -4.73
C VAL A 279 -16.94 29.21 -3.35
N TYR A 280 -15.87 29.99 -3.21
CA TYR A 280 -15.02 29.98 -2.02
C TYR A 280 -15.52 30.87 -0.87
N LYS A 281 -16.72 31.47 -0.98
CA LYS A 281 -17.49 31.92 0.20
C LYS A 281 -17.94 30.74 1.08
N SER A 282 -18.22 29.60 0.46
CA SER A 282 -18.81 28.43 1.12
C SER A 282 -17.79 27.33 1.42
N PHE A 283 -16.66 27.33 0.72
CA PHE A 283 -15.58 26.35 0.90
C PHE A 283 -14.38 26.97 1.62
N PHE A 284 -13.73 26.18 2.48
CA PHE A 284 -12.62 26.61 3.34
C PHE A 284 -11.24 26.68 2.65
N HIS A 285 -11.20 26.49 1.33
CA HIS A 285 -9.94 26.36 0.59
C HIS A 285 -9.22 27.71 0.43
N GLY A 286 -7.93 27.71 0.74
CA GLY A 286 -7.01 28.82 0.46
C GLY A 286 -6.48 28.78 -0.98
N PRO A 287 -5.64 29.76 -1.38
CA PRO A 287 -5.26 30.02 -2.77
C PRO A 287 -4.76 28.82 -3.58
N ALA A 288 -3.97 27.91 -3.00
CA ALA A 288 -3.46 26.73 -3.72
C ALA A 288 -4.56 25.72 -4.12
N TYR A 289 -5.71 25.76 -3.44
CA TYR A 289 -6.87 24.87 -3.67
C TYR A 289 -8.12 25.63 -4.17
N GLN A 290 -7.97 26.90 -4.56
CA GLN A 290 -9.01 27.65 -5.26
C GLN A 290 -9.04 27.33 -6.75
N VAL A 291 -9.20 26.05 -7.07
CA VAL A 291 -9.08 25.47 -8.42
C VAL A 291 -10.23 25.81 -9.37
N ILE A 292 -11.36 26.33 -8.89
CA ILE A 292 -12.53 26.69 -9.71
C ILE A 292 -12.55 28.19 -9.98
N GLU A 293 -12.43 28.59 -11.24
CA GLU A 293 -12.54 29.99 -11.67
C GLU A 293 -14.01 30.41 -11.83
N ARG A 294 -14.80 29.58 -12.53
CA ARG A 294 -16.23 29.77 -12.75
C ARG A 294 -16.95 28.43 -12.82
N ALA A 295 -18.22 28.40 -12.48
CA ALA A 295 -19.05 27.21 -12.57
C ALA A 295 -20.49 27.53 -13.00
N GLN A 296 -21.17 26.50 -13.48
CA GLN A 296 -22.62 26.47 -13.66
C GLN A 296 -23.15 25.14 -13.15
N VAL A 297 -24.31 25.19 -12.49
CA VAL A 297 -25.07 24.01 -12.08
C VAL A 297 -26.35 23.95 -12.89
N SER A 298 -26.63 22.79 -13.48
CA SER A 298 -27.85 22.50 -14.23
C SER A 298 -28.50 21.20 -13.77
N ASP A 299 -29.69 20.90 -14.27
CA ASP A 299 -30.37 19.61 -14.10
C ASP A 299 -29.56 18.44 -14.66
N LYS A 300 -28.65 18.70 -15.61
CA LYS A 300 -27.80 17.70 -16.27
C LYS A 300 -26.44 17.52 -15.61
N GLY A 301 -26.08 18.35 -14.64
CA GLY A 301 -24.80 18.28 -13.93
C GLY A 301 -24.13 19.63 -13.73
N VAL A 302 -22.85 19.57 -13.38
CA VAL A 302 -21.99 20.73 -13.07
C VAL A 302 -20.90 20.84 -14.12
N VAL A 303 -20.67 22.04 -14.63
CA VAL A 303 -19.50 22.39 -15.45
C VAL A 303 -18.72 23.46 -14.71
N ALA A 304 -17.42 23.27 -14.57
CA ALA A 304 -16.52 24.21 -13.94
C ALA A 304 -15.30 24.46 -14.81
N VAL A 305 -14.78 25.67 -14.78
CA VAL A 305 -13.52 26.06 -15.41
C VAL A 305 -12.42 25.95 -14.37
N PHE A 306 -11.41 25.17 -14.71
CA PHE A 306 -10.20 25.06 -13.91
C PHE A 306 -9.39 26.36 -13.99
N SER A 307 -8.90 26.83 -12.84
CA SER A 307 -8.11 28.05 -12.76
C SER A 307 -6.70 27.86 -13.34
N ASP A 308 -6.36 28.65 -14.35
CA ASP A 308 -5.07 28.57 -15.06
C ASP A 308 -3.89 29.12 -14.24
N SER A 309 -4.15 30.04 -13.31
CA SER A 309 -3.11 30.76 -12.54
C SER A 309 -3.12 30.40 -11.06
N LEU A 310 -2.87 29.13 -10.74
CA LEU A 310 -2.75 28.65 -9.36
C LEU A 310 -1.32 28.86 -8.81
N PRO A 311 -1.17 29.28 -7.53
CA PRO A 311 0.14 29.24 -6.88
C PRO A 311 0.61 27.78 -6.75
N PRO A 312 1.90 27.52 -6.43
CA PRO A 312 2.40 26.16 -6.23
C PRO A 312 1.56 25.35 -5.22
N ASN A 313 1.36 24.06 -5.50
CA ASN A 313 0.63 23.17 -4.59
C ASN A 313 1.49 22.74 -3.41
N THR A 314 2.78 22.68 -3.66
CA THR A 314 3.79 22.04 -2.82
C THR A 314 4.97 22.98 -2.65
N SER A 315 5.76 22.72 -1.61
CA SER A 315 7.09 23.30 -1.43
C SER A 315 8.09 22.15 -1.25
N PRO A 316 9.03 21.94 -2.19
CA PRO A 316 9.27 22.71 -3.41
C PRO A 316 8.16 22.57 -4.46
N ALA A 317 8.14 23.47 -5.45
CA ALA A 317 7.05 23.60 -6.43
C ALA A 317 7.16 22.62 -7.61
N ASP A 318 8.35 22.07 -7.87
CA ASP A 318 8.74 21.27 -9.03
C ASP A 318 8.86 19.77 -8.70
N VAL A 319 8.02 19.29 -7.77
CA VAL A 319 7.89 17.87 -7.46
C VAL A 319 7.08 17.16 -8.54
N GLU A 320 7.26 15.85 -8.65
CA GLU A 320 6.44 15.00 -9.50
C GLU A 320 5.00 14.97 -8.98
N SER A 321 4.04 14.79 -9.89
CA SER A 321 2.68 14.38 -9.52
C SER A 321 2.22 13.30 -10.48
N LEU A 322 1.95 12.12 -9.95
CA LEU A 322 1.61 10.92 -10.71
C LEU A 322 0.12 10.82 -11.02
N VAL A 323 -0.74 11.41 -10.17
CA VAL A 323 -2.20 11.42 -10.39
C VAL A 323 -2.76 12.82 -10.60
N ALA A 324 -1.89 13.84 -10.66
CA ALA A 324 -2.25 15.25 -10.81
C ALA A 324 -3.34 15.67 -9.80
N PRO A 325 -2.96 15.87 -8.51
CA PRO A 325 -3.92 16.06 -7.42
C PRO A 325 -4.70 17.39 -7.49
N ARG A 326 -4.44 18.21 -8.50
CA ARG A 326 -5.22 19.38 -8.89
C ARG A 326 -5.13 19.56 -10.40
#